data_AF-A0A2A5H4Y3-F1
#
_entry.id   AF-A0A2A5H4Y3-F1
#
_cell.length_a   1.000
_cell.length_b   1.000
_cell.length_c   1.000
_cell.angle_alpha   90.00
_cell.angle_beta   90.00
_cell.angle_gamma   90.00
#
_symmetry.space_group_name_H-M   'P 1'
#
loop_
_entity.id
_entity.type
_entity.pdbx_description
1 polymer ?
#
loop_
_entity_poly.entity_id
_entity_poly.type
_entity_poly.pdbx_seq_one_letter_code
_entity_poly.pdbx_strand_id
1 'polypeptide(L)' 'MDTLKNREIIIEFHPIGNVVKVSAMDIQSLTEVSIQGPANSPENILKRNALKRLEYVLKKKGLI' A
#
# COMPACT_ATOMS: atom_id res chain seq x y z
N MET A 1 -10.43 -14.80 -0.47
CA MET A 1 -9.04 -15.30 -0.54
C MET A 1 -8.12 -14.10 -0.39
N ASP A 2 -7.07 -14.20 0.44
CA ASP A 2 -6.06 -13.15 0.54
C ASP A 2 -5.20 -13.20 -0.73
N THR A 3 -5.46 -12.26 -1.66
CA THR A 3 -4.87 -12.23 -3.00
C THR A 3 -3.40 -11.81 -2.98
N LEU A 4 -2.93 -11.24 -1.86
CA LEU A 4 -1.55 -10.79 -1.67
C LEU A 4 -0.70 -11.77 -0.84
N LYS A 5 -1.26 -12.89 -0.38
CA LYS A 5 -0.60 -13.83 0.56
C LYS A 5 0.80 -14.31 0.14
N ASN A 6 1.07 -14.38 -1.16
CA ASN A 6 2.36 -14.82 -1.71
C ASN A 6 3.16 -13.67 -2.37
N ARG A 7 2.80 -12.41 -2.10
CA ARG A 7 3.51 -11.24 -2.60
C ARG A 7 4.42 -10.69 -1.51
N GLU A 8 5.65 -10.40 -1.89
CA GLU A 8 6.56 -9.62 -1.04
C GLU A 8 6.30 -8.13 -1.30
N ILE A 9 5.86 -7.43 -0.24
CA ILE A 9 5.42 -6.04 -0.33
C ILE A 9 6.22 -5.20 0.64
N ILE A 10 6.91 -4.20 0.10
CA ILE A 10 7.56 -3.15 0.87
C ILE A 10 6.51 -2.09 1.20
N ILE A 11 6.44 -1.71 2.47
CA ILE A 11 5.59 -0.62 2.95
C ILE A 11 6.48 0.47 3.53
N GLU A 12 6.29 1.70 3.07
CA GLU A 12 7.02 2.86 3.57
C GLU A 12 6.05 3.90 4.12
N PHE A 13 6.39 4.48 5.26
CA PHE A 13 5.66 5.60 5.87
C PHE A 13 6.52 6.84 5.84
N HIS A 14 5.98 7.92 5.28
CA HIS A 14 6.66 9.20 5.18
C HIS A 14 5.77 10.31 5.74
N PRO A 15 6.03 10.78 6.99
CA PRO A 15 5.30 11.89 7.58
C PRO A 15 5.55 13.20 6.84
N ILE A 16 4.49 13.93 6.53
CA ILE A 16 4.50 15.24 5.86
C ILE A 16 3.53 16.15 6.62
N GLY A 17 4.02 16.86 7.62
CA GLY A 17 3.19 17.70 8.49
C GLY A 17 2.05 16.90 9.13
N ASN A 18 0.81 17.28 8.86
CA ASN A 18 -0.39 16.65 9.44
C ASN A 18 -0.87 15.40 8.69
N VAL A 19 -0.16 14.97 7.65
CA VAL A 19 -0.47 13.75 6.90
C VAL A 19 0.73 12.80 6.88
N VAL A 20 0.49 11.53 6.61
CA VAL A 20 1.51 10.53 6.32
C VAL A 20 1.24 10.00 4.93
N LYS A 21 2.24 10.11 4.05
CA LYS A 21 2.26 9.37 2.78
C LYS A 21 2.65 7.93 3.08
N VAL A 22 1.87 6.97 2.59
CA VAL A 22 2.19 5.55 2.70
C VAL A 22 2.35 4.97 1.31
N SER A 23 3.52 4.43 1.02
CA SER A 23 3.81 3.69 -0.21
C SER A 23 3.68 2.18 0.04
N ALA A 24 3.15 1.46 -0.95
CA ALA A 24 3.16 0.01 -0.98
C ALA A 24 3.67 -0.46 -2.35
N MET A 25 4.74 -1.24 -2.35
CA MET A 25 5.42 -1.73 -3.55
C MET A 25 5.46 -3.26 -3.57
N ASP A 26 4.92 -3.87 -4.61
CA ASP A 26 5.11 -5.29 -4.90
C ASP A 26 6.44 -5.50 -5.62
N ILE A 27 7.36 -6.26 -5.02
CA ILE A 27 8.73 -6.46 -5.54
C ILE A 27 8.71 -7.21 -6.87
N GLN A 28 7.80 -8.17 -7.04
CA GLN A 28 7.76 -9.02 -8.23
C GLN A 28 7.39 -8.24 -9.50
N SER A 29 6.37 -7.38 -9.44
CA SER A 29 5.91 -6.60 -10.60
C SER A 29 6.50 -5.19 -10.66
N LEU A 30 7.25 -4.77 -9.64
CA LEU A 30 7.71 -3.40 -9.44
C LEU A 30 6.57 -2.37 -9.44
N THR A 31 5.33 -2.81 -9.15
CA THR A 31 4.19 -1.91 -9.05
C THR A 31 4.20 -1.26 -7.67
N GLU A 32 4.35 0.07 -7.66
CA GLU A 32 4.19 0.89 -6.47
C GLU A 32 2.90 1.72 -6.54
N VAL A 33 2.26 1.89 -5.39
CA VAL A 33 1.18 2.85 -5.18
C VAL A 33 1.47 3.67 -3.93
N SER A 34 0.93 4.88 -3.85
CA SER A 34 0.95 5.66 -2.62
C SER A 34 -0.43 6.18 -2.26
N ILE A 35 -0.70 6.29 -0.97
CA ILE A 35 -1.87 6.97 -0.40
C ILE A 35 -1.41 8.05 0.59
N GLN A 36 -2.32 8.93 0.97
CA GLN A 36 -2.12 9.87 2.08
C GLN A 36 -3.23 9.68 3.09
N GLY A 37 -2.90 9.77 4.38
CA GLY A 37 -3.87 9.77 5.46
C GLY A 37 -3.45 10.70 6.61
N PRO A 38 -4.35 11.02 7.54
CA PRO A 38 -4.01 11.84 8.70
C PRO A 38 -2.89 11.23 9.53
N ALA A 39 -1.96 12.05 10.02
CA ALA A 39 -0.82 11.58 10.82
C ALA A 39 -1.22 10.99 12.19
N ASN A 40 -2.41 11.31 12.68
CA ASN A 40 -2.97 10.74 13.90
C ASN A 40 -3.76 9.43 13.66
N SER A 41 -3.80 8.93 12.42
CA SER A 41 -4.44 7.65 12.12
C SER A 41 -3.56 6.48 12.58
N PRO A 42 -4.13 5.39 13.11
CA PRO A 42 -3.37 4.20 13.45
C PRO A 42 -2.60 3.64 12.24
N GLU A 43 -1.34 3.25 12.45
CA GLU A 43 -0.45 2.75 11.39
C GLU A 43 -1.05 1.56 10.63
N ASN A 44 -1.70 0.63 11.35
CA ASN A 44 -2.36 -0.54 10.75
C ASN A 44 -3.49 -0.17 9.79
N ILE A 45 -4.20 0.93 10.03
CA ILE A 45 -5.24 1.45 9.13
C ILE A 45 -4.60 2.01 7.86
N LEU A 46 -3.55 2.82 8.00
CA LEU A 46 -2.82 3.38 6.87
C LEU A 46 -2.18 2.27 6.02
N LYS A 47 -1.54 1.28 6.66
CA LYS A 47 -0.99 0.07 6.00
C LYS A 47 -2.06 -0.67 5.21
N ARG A 48 -3.20 -0.96 5.84
CA ARG A 48 -4.32 -1.68 5.20
C ARG A 48 -4.86 -0.93 3.99
N ASN A 49 -4.96 0.39 4.06
CA ASN A 49 -5.43 1.22 2.96
C ASN A 49 -4.44 1.20 1.78
N ALA A 50 -3.13 1.25 2.06
CA ALA A 50 -2.09 1.14 1.03
C ALA A 50 -2.11 -0.24 0.36
N LEU A 51 -2.23 -1.32 1.14
CA LEU A 51 -2.37 -2.69 0.63
C LEU A 51 -3.61 -2.87 -0.26
N LYS A 52 -4.77 -2.35 0.17
CA LYS A 52 -5.99 -2.39 -0.66
C LYS A 52 -5.83 -1.63 -1.98
N ARG A 53 -5.11 -0.50 -1.97
CA ARG A 53 -4.83 0.26 -3.18
C ARG A 53 -3.92 -0.53 -4.11
N LEU A 54 -2.89 -1.20 -3.57
CA LEU A 54 -1.98 -2.03 -4.36
C LEU A 54 -2.72 -3.22 -4.97
N GLU A 55 -3.52 -3.93 -4.16
CA GLU A 55 -4.37 -5.04 -4.62
C GLU A 55 -5.26 -4.61 -5.80
N TYR A 56 -5.93 -3.45 -5.68
CA TYR A 56 -6.76 -2.91 -6.75
C TYR A 56 -5.97 -2.68 -8.05
N VAL A 57 -4.78 -2.08 -7.97
CA VAL A 57 -3.95 -1.80 -9.15
C VAL A 57 -3.42 -3.08 -9.78
N LEU A 58 -2.98 -4.05 -8.98
CA LEU A 58 -2.51 -5.34 -9.47
C LEU A 58 -3.63 -6.11 -10.19
N LYS A 59 -4.85 -6.13 -9.64
CA LYS A 59 -6.03 -6.71 -10.31
C LYS A 59 -6.32 -6.01 -11.63
N LYS A 60 -6.30 -4.68 -11.64
CA LYS A 60 -6.51 -3.88 -12.86
C LYS A 60 -5.47 -4.17 -13.95
N LYS A 61 -4.24 -4.52 -13.55
CA LYS A 61 -3.15 -4.92 -14.46
C LYS A 61 -3.18 -6.40 -14.84
N GLY A 62 -4.09 -7.22 -14.29
CA GLY A 62 -4.12 -8.67 -14.52
C GLY A 62 -2.94 -9.42 -13.91
N LEU A 63 -2.31 -8.86 -12.86
CA LEU A 63 -1.17 -9.47 -12.18
C LEU A 63 -1.58 -10.40 -11.04
N ILE A 64 -2.80 -10.24 -10.52
CA ILE A 64 -3.49 -11.10 -9.54
C ILE A 64 -4.99 -11.14 -9.84
#